data_AF-A0A835NF57-F1
#
_entry.id   AF-A0A835NF57-F1
#
_cell.length_a   1.000
_cell.length_b   1.000
_cell.length_c   1.000
_cell.angle_alpha   90.00
_cell.angle_beta   90.00
_cell.angle_gamma   90.00
#
_symmetry.space_group_name_H-M   'P 1'
#
loop_
_entity.id
_entity.type
_entity.pdbx_description
1 polymer ?
#
loop_
_entity_poly.entity_id
_entity_poly.type
_entity_poly.pdbx_seq_one_letter_code
_entity_poly.pdbx_strand_id
1 'polypeptide(L)'
;ILECLDLSERRGNRVLQILPRHLRSECRERCCLALKALLELTDDSSMTKKMCSLTGSLVELLRDRDGEIVTMTVMVLSFIVLEKDMLIPSPIALQLAESLLPLFDHASSHLNPVQPMLRSFFLPFIQDNSQVQLVSILLFRTLVTLLMEKEKKALKQHVQQSLLPLFFHCQDKNRHVAE
;
A
#
# COMPACT_ATOMS: atom_id res chain seq x y z
N ILE A 1 -9.59 -24.60 -28.70
CA ILE A 1 -8.72 -23.45 -28.38
C ILE A 1 -9.43 -22.51 -27.37
N LEU A 2 -10.22 -23.04 -26.42
CA LEU A 2 -11.11 -22.21 -25.58
C LEU A 2 -11.27 -22.67 -24.12
N GLU A 3 -10.26 -23.29 -23.51
CA GLU A 3 -10.40 -23.88 -22.16
C GLU A 3 -9.39 -23.43 -21.10
N CYS A 4 -8.33 -22.68 -21.47
CA CYS A 4 -7.36 -22.20 -20.47
C CYS A 4 -7.74 -20.88 -19.78
N LEU A 5 -8.58 -20.04 -20.39
CA LEU A 5 -8.94 -18.73 -19.83
C LEU A 5 -9.98 -18.81 -18.70
N ASP A 6 -10.80 -19.85 -18.64
CA ASP A 6 -11.94 -19.93 -17.70
C ASP A 6 -11.57 -20.62 -16.36
N LEU A 7 -10.57 -21.51 -16.36
CA LEU A 7 -10.21 -22.27 -15.15
C LEU A 7 -9.41 -21.46 -14.14
N SER A 8 -8.43 -20.66 -14.59
CA SER A 8 -7.68 -19.75 -13.70
C SER A 8 -8.59 -18.65 -13.16
N GLU A 9 -9.44 -18.07 -14.02
CA GLU A 9 -10.36 -16.99 -13.65
C GLU A 9 -11.41 -17.46 -12.63
N ARG A 10 -12.05 -18.63 -12.86
CA ARG A 10 -12.99 -19.21 -11.89
C ARG A 10 -12.33 -19.56 -10.57
N ARG A 11 -11.09 -20.06 -10.60
CA ARG A 11 -10.33 -20.37 -9.38
C ARG A 11 -10.00 -19.09 -8.62
N GLY A 12 -9.52 -18.05 -9.31
CA GLY A 12 -9.27 -16.72 -8.74
C GLY A 12 -10.52 -16.10 -8.12
N ASN A 13 -11.66 -16.18 -8.80
CA ASN A 13 -12.95 -15.69 -8.28
C ASN A 13 -13.37 -16.39 -6.97
N ARG A 14 -13.17 -17.71 -6.85
CA ARG A 14 -13.46 -18.45 -5.61
C ARG A 14 -12.53 -18.05 -4.48
N VAL A 15 -11.26 -17.84 -4.78
CA VAL A 15 -10.28 -17.36 -3.80
C VAL A 15 -10.66 -15.95 -3.31
N LEU A 16 -11.01 -15.03 -4.20
CA LEU A 16 -11.44 -13.68 -3.83
C LEU A 16 -12.70 -13.63 -2.93
N GLN A 17 -13.57 -14.64 -2.97
CA GLN A 17 -14.74 -14.70 -2.08
C GLN A 17 -14.38 -15.02 -0.62
N ILE A 18 -13.29 -15.77 -0.38
CA ILE A 18 -12.89 -16.15 0.97
C ILE A 18 -11.93 -15.13 1.59
N LEU A 19 -11.15 -14.43 0.77
CA LEU A 19 -10.11 -13.50 1.22
C LEU A 19 -10.62 -12.37 2.14
N PRO A 20 -11.77 -11.70 1.91
CA PRO A 20 -12.28 -10.68 2.83
C PRO A 20 -12.41 -11.15 4.28
N ARG A 21 -12.83 -12.41 4.49
CA ARG A 21 -12.98 -12.99 5.83
C ARG A 21 -11.64 -13.27 6.48
N HIS A 22 -10.63 -13.63 5.69
CA HIS A 22 -9.30 -13.94 6.18
C HIS A 22 -8.48 -12.68 6.46
N LEU A 23 -8.66 -11.61 5.66
CA LEU A 23 -8.08 -10.28 5.91
C LEU A 23 -8.59 -9.67 7.22
N ARG A 24 -9.85 -9.92 7.60
CA ARG A 24 -10.45 -9.44 8.85
C ARG A 24 -10.26 -10.40 10.03
N SER A 25 -9.48 -11.46 9.86
CA SER A 25 -9.26 -12.42 10.94
C SER A 25 -8.25 -11.86 11.95
N GLU A 26 -8.57 -11.97 13.24
CA GLU A 26 -7.61 -11.68 14.32
C GLU A 26 -6.41 -12.65 14.32
N CYS A 27 -6.52 -13.78 13.61
CA CYS A 27 -5.42 -14.71 13.43
C CYS A 27 -4.45 -14.16 12.37
N ARG A 28 -3.31 -13.65 12.84
CA ARG A 28 -2.23 -13.10 12.00
C ARG A 28 -1.87 -14.03 10.84
N GLU A 29 -1.75 -15.33 11.08
CA GLU A 29 -1.39 -16.32 10.06
C GLU A 29 -2.42 -16.36 8.92
N ARG A 30 -3.72 -16.28 9.23
CA ARG A 30 -4.78 -16.24 8.21
C ARG A 30 -4.74 -14.93 7.43
N CYS A 31 -4.49 -13.82 8.09
CA CYS A 31 -4.33 -12.53 7.43
C CYS A 31 -3.11 -12.53 6.49
N CYS A 32 -1.95 -12.99 6.97
CA CYS A 32 -0.74 -13.13 6.16
C CYS A 32 -0.95 -14.07 4.96
N LEU A 33 -1.60 -15.22 5.14
CA LEU A 33 -1.91 -16.12 4.04
C LEU A 33 -2.84 -15.48 3.01
N ALA A 34 -3.82 -14.69 3.46
CA ALA A 34 -4.69 -13.94 2.57
C ALA A 34 -3.93 -12.89 1.75
N LEU A 35 -3.03 -12.14 2.39
CA LEU A 35 -2.18 -11.16 1.72
C LEU A 35 -1.21 -11.81 0.73
N LYS A 36 -0.60 -12.95 1.09
CA LYS A 36 0.25 -13.74 0.17
C LYS A 36 -0.53 -14.22 -1.05
N ALA A 37 -1.73 -14.78 -0.84
CA ALA A 37 -2.60 -15.20 -1.94
C ALA A 37 -3.03 -14.01 -2.81
N LEU A 38 -3.25 -12.82 -2.24
CA LEU A 38 -3.52 -11.60 -3.01
C LEU A 38 -2.33 -11.19 -3.86
N LEU A 39 -1.10 -11.24 -3.34
CA LEU A 39 0.12 -10.96 -4.11
C LEU A 39 0.33 -11.96 -5.25
N GLU A 40 -0.03 -13.22 -5.08
CA GLU A 40 0.02 -14.20 -6.18
C GLU A 40 -1.02 -13.90 -7.28
N LEU A 41 -2.14 -13.26 -6.92
CA LEU A 41 -3.19 -12.90 -7.88
C LEU A 41 -2.90 -11.62 -8.68
N THR A 42 -1.97 -10.76 -8.23
CA THR A 42 -1.64 -9.48 -8.93
C THR A 42 -0.87 -9.68 -10.25
N ASP A 43 -0.41 -10.89 -10.53
CA ASP A 43 0.16 -11.26 -11.82
C ASP A 43 -0.89 -11.30 -12.94
N ASP A 44 -2.17 -11.48 -12.58
CA ASP A 44 -3.30 -11.45 -13.51
C ASP A 44 -4.03 -10.11 -13.44
N SER A 45 -3.87 -9.25 -14.45
CA SER A 45 -4.53 -7.93 -14.54
C SER A 45 -6.07 -8.03 -14.44
N SER A 46 -6.67 -9.15 -14.87
CA SER A 46 -8.12 -9.36 -14.73
C SER A 46 -8.55 -9.57 -13.26
N MET A 47 -7.66 -10.12 -12.43
CA MET A 47 -7.86 -10.28 -10.99
C MET A 47 -7.61 -8.99 -10.23
N THR A 48 -6.59 -8.21 -10.64
CA THR A 48 -6.31 -6.90 -10.03
C THR A 48 -7.54 -6.01 -10.02
N LYS A 49 -8.30 -5.98 -11.13
CA LYS A 49 -9.56 -5.21 -11.20
C LYS A 49 -10.61 -5.65 -10.16
N LYS A 50 -10.69 -6.95 -9.86
CA LYS A 50 -11.64 -7.51 -8.88
C LYS A 50 -11.18 -7.29 -7.44
N MET A 51 -9.86 -7.27 -7.22
CA MET A 51 -9.24 -6.98 -5.92
C MET A 51 -9.54 -5.57 -5.40
N CYS A 52 -9.90 -4.62 -6.26
CA CYS A 52 -10.18 -3.24 -5.87
C CYS A 52 -11.38 -3.08 -4.93
N SER A 53 -12.27 -4.08 -4.90
CA SER A 53 -13.32 -4.17 -3.89
C SER A 53 -12.79 -4.36 -2.46
N LEU A 54 -11.54 -4.83 -2.32
CA LEU A 54 -10.87 -5.09 -1.05
C LEU A 54 -10.08 -3.88 -0.54
N THR A 55 -9.90 -2.83 -1.35
CA THR A 55 -9.07 -1.66 -1.01
C THR A 55 -9.42 -1.07 0.35
N GLY A 56 -10.71 -1.00 0.72
CA GLY A 56 -11.13 -0.51 2.04
C GLY A 56 -10.57 -1.35 3.19
N SER A 57 -10.70 -2.68 3.13
CA SER A 57 -10.15 -3.57 4.16
C SER A 57 -8.62 -3.62 4.15
N LEU A 58 -7.98 -3.41 3.00
CA LEU A 58 -6.52 -3.27 2.92
C LEU A 58 -6.04 -1.95 3.56
N VAL A 59 -6.76 -0.84 3.35
CA VAL A 59 -6.43 0.45 3.99
C VAL A 59 -6.51 0.38 5.52
N GLU A 60 -7.41 -0.45 6.06
CA GLU A 60 -7.49 -0.71 7.50
C GLU A 60 -6.25 -1.44 8.03
N LEU A 61 -5.73 -2.41 7.27
CA LEU A 61 -4.54 -3.19 7.63
C LEU A 61 -3.23 -2.38 7.60
N LEU A 62 -3.20 -1.20 6.99
CA LEU A 62 -2.06 -0.27 7.10
C LEU A 62 -1.83 0.23 8.53
N ARG A 63 -2.83 0.10 9.41
CA ARG A 63 -2.77 0.48 10.83
C ARG A 63 -2.47 -0.70 11.74
N ASP A 64 -2.18 -1.87 11.18
CA ASP A 64 -1.83 -3.05 11.95
C ASP A 64 -0.52 -2.81 12.73
N ARG A 65 -0.38 -3.47 13.89
CA ARG A 65 0.84 -3.40 14.70
C ARG A 65 1.96 -4.26 14.12
N ASP A 66 1.59 -5.20 13.25
CA ASP A 66 2.49 -6.14 12.64
C ASP A 66 3.11 -5.58 11.36
N GLY A 67 4.42 -5.31 11.42
CA GLY A 67 5.15 -4.75 10.29
C GLY A 67 5.11 -5.63 9.02
N GLU A 68 5.00 -6.95 9.15
CA GLU A 68 4.88 -7.85 7.99
C GLU A 68 3.51 -7.68 7.30
N ILE A 69 2.43 -7.59 8.10
CA ILE A 69 1.08 -7.32 7.58
C ILE A 69 1.05 -5.97 6.87
N VAL A 70 1.57 -4.91 7.51
CA VAL A 70 1.63 -3.57 6.91
C VAL A 70 2.42 -3.59 5.61
N THR A 71 3.57 -4.26 5.60
CA THR A 71 4.42 -4.40 4.42
C THR A 71 3.71 -5.09 3.26
N MET A 72 3.12 -6.26 3.49
CA MET A 72 2.39 -6.99 2.45
C MET A 72 1.17 -6.20 1.96
N THR A 73 0.50 -5.49 2.87
CA THR A 73 -0.64 -4.63 2.56
C THR A 73 -0.25 -3.47 1.64
N VAL A 74 0.84 -2.75 1.93
CA VAL A 74 1.39 -1.70 1.07
C VAL A 74 1.70 -2.24 -0.32
N MET A 75 2.27 -3.45 -0.39
CA MET A 75 2.59 -4.08 -1.68
C MET A 75 1.34 -4.41 -2.49
N VAL A 76 0.35 -5.08 -1.90
CA VAL A 76 -0.92 -5.39 -2.58
C VAL A 76 -1.60 -4.11 -3.05
N LEU A 77 -1.66 -3.08 -2.20
CA LEU A 77 -2.20 -1.77 -2.57
C LEU A 77 -1.42 -1.12 -3.72
N SER A 78 -0.09 -1.23 -3.75
CA SER A 78 0.71 -0.69 -4.85
C SER A 78 0.34 -1.33 -6.19
N PHE A 79 0.12 -2.66 -6.24
CA PHE A 79 -0.32 -3.33 -7.46
C PHE A 79 -1.74 -2.93 -7.87
N ILE A 80 -2.64 -2.73 -6.91
CA ILE A 80 -4.01 -2.31 -7.16
C ILE A 80 -4.08 -0.87 -7.68
N VAL A 81 -3.36 0.06 -7.03
CA VAL A 81 -3.45 1.50 -7.29
C VAL A 81 -2.62 1.93 -8.50
N LEU A 82 -1.49 1.27 -8.77
CA LEU A 82 -0.64 1.59 -9.93
C LEU A 82 -1.16 0.96 -11.23
N GLU A 83 -2.21 0.14 -11.19
CA GLU A 83 -2.84 -0.41 -12.38
C GLU A 83 -3.53 0.71 -13.18
N LYS A 84 -3.19 0.84 -14.47
CA LYS A 84 -3.49 2.01 -15.33
C LYS A 84 -4.98 2.34 -15.53
N ASP A 85 -5.88 1.44 -15.18
CA ASP A 85 -7.33 1.60 -15.39
C ASP A 85 -8.11 1.80 -14.08
N MET A 86 -7.43 1.90 -12.93
CA MET A 86 -8.11 1.83 -11.64
C MET A 86 -8.60 3.19 -11.13
N LEU A 87 -9.91 3.27 -10.90
CA LEU A 87 -10.56 4.39 -10.23
C LEU A 87 -10.89 3.97 -8.80
N ILE A 88 -10.08 4.41 -7.85
CA ILE A 88 -10.39 4.25 -6.43
C ILE A 88 -11.45 5.30 -6.06
N PRO A 89 -12.55 4.92 -5.41
CA PRO A 89 -13.53 5.88 -4.92
C PRO A 89 -12.85 6.95 -4.05
N SER A 90 -13.22 8.21 -4.29
CA SER A 90 -12.69 9.41 -3.63
C SER A 90 -12.47 9.26 -2.10
N PRO A 91 -13.46 8.78 -1.31
CA PRO A 91 -13.27 8.61 0.14
C PRO A 91 -12.17 7.61 0.51
N ILE A 92 -12.04 6.53 -0.27
CA ILE A 92 -11.04 5.48 -0.04
C ILE A 92 -9.65 5.98 -0.43
N ALA A 93 -9.54 6.78 -1.50
CA ALA A 93 -8.28 7.35 -1.94
C ALA A 93 -7.71 8.35 -0.92
N LEU A 94 -8.56 9.18 -0.30
CA LEU A 94 -8.17 10.04 0.81
C LEU A 94 -7.74 9.24 2.04
N GLN A 95 -8.54 8.26 2.46
CA GLN A 95 -8.22 7.41 3.61
C GLN A 95 -6.91 6.63 3.40
N LEU A 96 -6.67 6.14 2.19
CA LEU A 96 -5.41 5.52 1.82
C LEU A 96 -4.24 6.50 1.94
N ALA A 97 -4.37 7.71 1.37
CA ALA A 97 -3.34 8.74 1.45
C ALA A 97 -3.00 9.07 2.91
N GLU A 98 -3.99 9.20 3.78
CA GLU A 98 -3.82 9.44 5.21
C GLU A 98 -3.14 8.27 5.93
N SER A 99 -3.57 7.03 5.68
CA SER A 99 -2.98 5.84 6.31
C SER A 99 -1.55 5.56 5.86
N LEU A 100 -1.09 6.13 4.73
CA LEU A 100 0.30 6.03 4.28
C LEU A 100 1.23 7.03 4.97
N LEU A 101 0.72 8.17 5.47
CA LEU A 101 1.56 9.22 6.09
C LEU A 101 2.43 8.71 7.24
N PRO A 102 1.93 7.90 8.19
CA PRO A 102 2.76 7.39 9.28
C PRO A 102 3.91 6.49 8.81
N LEU A 103 3.81 5.90 7.62
CA LEU A 103 4.85 5.04 7.06
C LEU A 103 6.04 5.83 6.49
N PHE A 104 5.95 7.16 6.46
CA PHE A 104 7.03 8.02 5.97
C PHE A 104 8.12 8.27 7.02
N ASP A 105 7.86 8.05 8.31
CA ASP A 105 8.73 8.49 9.41
C ASP A 105 9.84 7.52 9.82
N HIS A 106 10.06 6.45 9.06
CA HIS A 106 11.26 5.63 9.25
C HIS A 106 12.43 6.24 8.48
N ALA A 107 13.13 7.18 9.09
CA ALA A 107 14.35 7.76 8.56
C ALA A 107 15.35 6.65 8.14
N SER A 108 15.41 6.39 6.84
CA SER A 108 16.33 5.49 6.19
C SER A 108 17.71 6.16 6.06
N SER A 109 18.68 5.76 6.87
CA SER A 109 20.10 5.93 6.52
C SER A 109 20.49 4.81 5.55
N HIS A 110 20.25 5.02 4.25
CA HIS A 110 21.04 4.58 3.10
C HIS A 110 20.14 4.48 1.85
N LEU A 111 20.23 5.50 0.99
CA LEU A 111 19.60 5.51 -0.32
C LEU A 111 20.49 4.75 -1.32
N ASN A 112 19.90 3.85 -2.11
CA ASN A 112 20.41 3.48 -3.42
C ASN A 112 19.24 3.47 -4.43
N PRO A 113 19.40 3.99 -5.66
CA PRO A 113 18.32 4.08 -6.62
C PRO A 113 18.40 2.94 -7.64
N VAL A 114 17.47 1.99 -7.63
CA VAL A 114 17.27 1.11 -8.80
C VAL A 114 15.78 0.74 -8.96
N GLN A 115 15.18 1.16 -10.06
CA GLN A 115 14.14 0.43 -10.78
C GLN A 115 14.79 -0.19 -12.04
N PRO A 116 14.22 -1.19 -12.76
CA PRO A 116 12.90 -1.83 -12.65
C PRO A 116 12.97 -3.39 -12.71
N MET A 117 12.52 -4.09 -11.67
CA MET A 117 12.31 -5.55 -11.72
C MET A 117 11.21 -5.98 -10.73
N LEU A 118 10.06 -5.32 -10.81
CA LEU A 118 9.07 -5.31 -9.71
C LEU A 118 8.08 -6.49 -9.66
N ARG A 119 8.32 -7.60 -10.36
CA ARG A 119 7.35 -8.72 -10.37
C ARG A 119 7.85 -10.09 -9.92
N SER A 120 9.13 -10.43 -10.05
CA SER A 120 9.61 -11.79 -9.71
C SER A 120 10.49 -11.90 -8.47
N PHE A 121 10.88 -10.78 -7.85
CA PHE A 121 11.92 -10.75 -6.80
C PHE A 121 11.50 -10.13 -5.46
N PHE A 122 10.29 -9.57 -5.31
CA PHE A 122 9.96 -8.75 -4.13
C PHE A 122 9.35 -9.52 -2.94
N LEU A 123 8.90 -10.76 -3.11
CA LEU A 123 8.40 -11.55 -1.99
C LEU A 123 9.49 -11.90 -0.95
N PRO A 124 10.76 -12.13 -1.32
CA PRO A 124 11.83 -12.33 -0.33
C PRO A 124 12.55 -11.06 0.15
N PHE A 125 12.36 -9.90 -0.51
CA PHE A 125 13.30 -8.77 -0.40
C PHE A 125 12.82 -7.53 0.37
N ILE A 126 11.55 -7.42 0.77
CA ILE A 126 11.09 -6.30 1.61
C ILE A 126 11.25 -6.67 3.07
N GLN A 127 12.51 -6.80 3.49
CA GLN A 127 12.85 -7.13 4.87
C GLN A 127 13.07 -5.87 5.72
N ASP A 128 13.25 -4.71 5.07
CA ASP A 128 13.65 -3.46 5.73
C ASP A 128 12.63 -2.32 5.54
N ASN A 129 12.41 -1.56 6.61
CA ASN A 129 11.48 -0.43 6.68
C ASN A 129 11.69 0.63 5.59
N SER A 130 12.89 0.73 5.02
CA SER A 130 13.25 1.67 3.94
C SER A 130 12.51 1.39 2.63
N GLN A 131 12.30 0.12 2.28
CA GLN A 131 11.58 -0.25 1.06
C GLN A 131 10.08 0.02 1.20
N VAL A 132 9.50 -0.30 2.35
CA VAL A 132 8.10 0.02 2.68
C VAL A 132 7.86 1.53 2.60
N GLN A 133 8.79 2.33 3.14
CA GLN A 133 8.75 3.79 3.06
C GLN A 133 8.77 4.26 1.60
N LEU A 134 9.72 3.80 0.79
CA LEU A 134 9.83 4.18 -0.63
C LEU A 134 8.56 3.83 -1.42
N VAL A 135 8.05 2.61 -1.27
CA VAL A 135 6.81 2.18 -1.94
C VAL A 135 5.62 3.01 -1.46
N SER A 136 5.54 3.32 -0.17
CA SER A 136 4.49 4.17 0.40
C SER A 136 4.54 5.59 -0.15
N ILE A 137 5.74 6.17 -0.30
CA ILE A 137 5.94 7.50 -0.90
C ILE A 137 5.54 7.49 -2.38
N LEU A 138 5.94 6.46 -3.14
CA LEU A 138 5.57 6.33 -4.56
C LEU A 138 4.06 6.18 -4.73
N LEU A 139 3.44 5.36 -3.87
CA LEU A 139 2.00 5.15 -3.85
C LEU A 139 1.26 6.47 -3.53
N PHE A 140 1.71 7.18 -2.50
CA PHE A 140 1.15 8.47 -2.11
C PHE A 140 1.28 9.53 -3.21
N ARG A 141 2.45 9.64 -3.85
CA ARG A 141 2.65 10.54 -5.00
C ARG A 141 1.68 10.22 -6.12
N THR A 142 1.49 8.94 -6.42
CA THR A 142 0.55 8.51 -7.47
C THR A 142 -0.89 8.87 -7.10
N LEU A 143 -1.29 8.67 -5.84
CA LEU A 143 -2.60 9.11 -5.36
C LEU A 143 -2.78 10.62 -5.51
N VAL A 144 -1.81 11.43 -5.09
CA VAL A 144 -1.88 12.90 -5.25
C VAL A 144 -2.04 13.30 -6.72
N THR A 145 -1.43 12.58 -7.66
CA THR A 145 -1.61 12.85 -9.09
C THR A 145 -2.98 12.47 -9.63
N LEU A 146 -3.60 11.41 -9.08
CA LEU A 146 -4.90 10.89 -9.51
C LEU A 146 -6.09 11.58 -8.82
N LEU A 147 -5.88 12.17 -7.63
CA LEU A 147 -6.91 12.87 -6.86
C LEU A 147 -7.34 14.18 -7.55
N MET A 148 -8.62 14.52 -7.41
CA MET A 148 -9.23 15.75 -7.91
C MET A 148 -8.77 16.97 -7.09
N GLU A 149 -8.87 18.18 -7.64
CA GLU A 149 -8.42 19.43 -6.98
C GLU A 149 -9.06 19.66 -5.59
N LYS A 150 -10.32 19.25 -5.40
CA LYS A 150 -10.99 19.33 -4.08
C LYS A 150 -10.31 18.45 -3.04
N GLU A 151 -9.87 17.27 -3.45
CA GLU A 151 -9.22 16.28 -2.59
C GLU A 151 -7.77 16.66 -2.31
N LYS A 152 -7.06 17.18 -3.31
CA LYS A 152 -5.73 17.77 -3.12
C LYS A 152 -5.74 18.89 -2.08
N LYS A 153 -6.79 19.72 -2.05
CA LYS A 153 -6.95 20.77 -1.03
C LYS A 153 -7.15 20.19 0.37
N ALA A 154 -8.02 19.19 0.52
CA ALA A 154 -8.22 18.49 1.80
C ALA A 154 -6.94 17.79 2.27
N LEU A 155 -6.25 17.09 1.36
CA LEU A 155 -5.00 16.42 1.64
C LEU A 155 -3.89 17.40 1.99
N LYS A 156 -3.78 18.55 1.32
CA LYS A 156 -2.79 19.59 1.66
C LYS A 156 -2.96 20.08 3.09
N GLN A 157 -4.21 20.30 3.52
CA GLN A 157 -4.50 20.70 4.91
C GLN A 157 -4.07 19.61 5.90
N HIS A 158 -4.38 18.35 5.62
CA HIS A 158 -3.99 17.21 6.48
C HIS A 158 -2.48 16.96 6.49
N VAL A 159 -1.83 16.95 5.33
CA VAL A 159 -0.37 16.82 5.19
C VAL A 159 0.34 17.95 5.94
N GLN A 160 -0.15 19.18 5.87
CA GLN A 160 0.41 20.29 6.66
C GLN A 160 0.26 20.04 8.16
N GLN A 161 -0.85 19.48 8.62
CA GLN A 161 -1.06 19.11 10.04
C GLN A 161 -0.15 17.94 10.47
N SER A 162 0.07 16.95 9.60
CA SER A 162 0.93 15.80 9.89
C SER A 162 2.44 16.11 9.77
N LEU A 163 2.82 17.02 8.88
CA LEU A 163 4.22 17.44 8.69
C LEU A 163 4.64 18.58 9.65
N LEU A 164 3.70 19.32 10.24
CA LEU A 164 4.02 20.37 11.23
C LEU A 164 4.85 19.81 12.40
N PRO A 165 4.44 18.71 13.07
CA PRO A 165 5.20 18.11 14.15
C PRO A 165 6.59 17.63 13.70
N LEU A 166 6.71 17.12 12.48
CA LEU A 166 7.99 16.68 11.92
C LEU A 166 8.94 17.84 11.61
N PHE A 167 8.40 18.95 11.09
CA PHE A 167 9.15 20.18 10.89
C PHE A 167 9.69 20.71 12.22
N PHE A 168 8.87 20.72 13.28
CA PHE A 168 9.31 21.13 14.61
C PHE A 168 10.30 20.15 15.24
N HIS A 169 10.11 18.84 15.08
CA HIS A 169 11.05 17.82 15.59
C HIS A 169 12.43 17.90 14.92
N CYS A 170 12.48 18.18 13.61
CA CYS A 170 13.74 18.41 12.89
C CYS A 170 14.44 19.71 13.30
N GLN A 171 13.69 20.75 13.67
CA GLN A 171 14.29 22.00 14.17
C GLN A 171 14.86 21.85 15.58
N ASP A 172 14.20 21.07 16.44
CA ASP A 172 14.64 20.84 17.82
C ASP A 172 15.95 20.01 17.88
N LYS A 173 16.06 18.96 17.05
CA LYS A 173 17.31 18.16 16.91
C LYS A 173 18.50 18.96 16.40
N ASN A 174 18.30 19.99 15.57
CA ASN A 174 19.38 20.86 15.10
C ASN A 174 19.79 21.93 16.13
N ARG A 175 18.98 22.16 17.16
CA ARG A 175 19.28 23.16 18.19
C ARG A 175 20.22 22.63 19.28
N HIS A 176 20.31 21.32 19.45
CA HIS A 176 21.22 20.64 20.40
C HIS A 176 22.63 20.37 19.85
N VAL A 177 22.95 20.79 18.62
CA VAL A 177 24.30 20.65 18.02
C VAL A 177 25.13 21.94 18.18
N ALA A 178 24.57 22.96 18.84
CA ALA A 178 25.21 24.25 19.08
C ALA A 178 25.47 24.54 20.57
N GLU A 179 25.86 23.52 21.34
CA GLU A 179 26.54 23.68 22.63
C GLU A 179 27.93 23.05 22.60
#